data_AF-A0A0R1DK22-F1
#
_entry.id   AF-A0A0R1DK22-F1
#
_cell.length_a   1.000
_cell.length_b   1.000
_cell.length_c   1.000
_cell.angle_alpha   90.00
_cell.angle_beta   90.00
_cell.angle_gamma   90.00
#
_symmetry.space_group_name_H-M   'P 1'
#
loop_
_entity.id
_entity.type
_entity.pdbx_description
1 polymer ?
#
loop_
_entity_poly.entity_id
_entity_poly.type
_entity_poly.pdbx_seq_one_letter_code
_entity_poly.pdbx_strand_id
1 'polypeptide(L)'
;MKFFILLSFLLVCQGHRDDEENIIADLCFKPDSGPPCQKLKTYYWDKQKNQCVLSRYLMQPCGFFHVMDTCDKICAKESWTISLLELYVKELP
;
A
#
# COMPACT_ATOMS: atom_id res chain seq x y z
N MET A 1 23.55 19.74 34.55
CA MET A 1 23.99 18.69 33.60
C MET A 1 23.02 17.50 33.50
N LYS A 2 22.52 16.92 34.61
CA LYS A 2 21.60 15.75 34.57
C LYS A 2 20.18 16.03 34.04
N PHE A 3 19.65 17.24 34.26
CA PHE A 3 18.29 17.61 33.81
C PHE A 3 18.15 17.72 32.29
N PHE A 4 19.20 18.15 31.59
CA PHE A 4 19.16 18.29 30.13
C PHE A 4 19.05 16.93 29.42
N ILE A 5 19.66 15.89 29.96
CA ILE A 5 19.58 14.52 29.42
C ILE A 5 18.13 14.00 29.54
N LEU A 6 17.46 14.28 30.67
CA LEU A 6 16.06 13.90 30.89
C LEU A 6 15.10 14.60 29.91
N LEU A 7 15.33 15.88 29.61
CA LEU A 7 14.54 16.59 28.60
C LEU A 7 14.77 16.02 27.19
N SER A 8 16.00 15.64 26.86
CA SER A 8 16.30 15.01 25.56
C SER A 8 15.58 13.67 25.39
N PHE A 9 15.46 12.86 26.45
CA PHE A 9 14.70 11.60 26.40
C PHE A 9 13.20 11.81 26.22
N LEU A 10 12.62 12.85 26.85
CA LEU A 10 11.20 13.17 26.71
C LEU A 10 10.85 13.66 25.29
N LEU A 11 11.76 14.39 24.63
CA LEU A 11 11.57 14.85 23.25
C LEU A 11 11.63 13.71 22.21
N VAL A 12 12.44 12.68 22.44
CA VAL A 12 12.54 11.51 21.54
C VAL A 12 11.25 10.68 21.54
N CYS A 13 10.56 10.58 22.68
CA CYS A 13 9.30 9.81 22.77
C CYS A 13 8.09 10.50 22.12
N GLN A 14 8.16 11.80 21.83
CA GLN A 14 7.04 12.54 21.23
C GLN A 14 7.02 12.49 19.68
N GLY A 15 8.03 11.86 19.06
CA GLY A 15 8.16 11.78 17.60
C GLY A 15 7.34 10.68 16.92
N HIS A 16 6.73 9.77 17.68
CA HIS A 16 5.88 8.71 17.11
C HIS A 16 4.42 9.13 17.19
N ARG A 17 4.04 10.08 16.34
CA ARG A 17 2.65 10.25 15.97
C ARG A 17 2.39 9.26 14.84
N ASP A 18 1.70 8.17 15.16
CA ASP A 18 1.09 7.27 14.18
C ASP A 18 -0.06 8.02 13.49
N ASP A 19 0.29 9.04 12.71
CA ASP A 19 -0.62 9.54 11.68
C ASP A 19 -0.61 8.44 10.61
N GLU A 20 -1.50 7.45 10.73
CA GLU A 20 -1.58 6.30 9.83
C GLU A 20 -1.66 6.78 8.37
N GLU A 21 -0.55 6.67 7.64
CA GLU A 21 -0.45 7.17 6.27
C GLU A 21 -1.36 6.35 5.34
N ASN A 22 -1.98 7.04 4.38
CA ASN A 22 -2.80 6.39 3.37
C ASN A 22 -1.92 5.66 2.35
N ILE A 23 -1.99 4.34 2.34
CA ILE A 23 -1.15 3.46 1.50
C ILE A 23 -1.80 3.09 0.15
N ILE A 24 -3.02 3.58 -0.14
CA ILE A 24 -3.74 3.22 -1.38
C ILE A 24 -2.92 3.58 -2.63
N ALA A 25 -2.21 4.71 -2.60
CA ALA A 25 -1.44 5.20 -3.74
C ALA A 25 -0.27 4.26 -4.06
N ASP A 26 0.47 3.84 -3.04
CA ASP A 26 1.61 2.94 -3.21
C ASP A 26 1.18 1.52 -3.60
N LEU A 27 0.02 1.09 -3.11
CA LEU A 27 -0.50 -0.25 -3.37
C LEU A 27 -1.16 -0.37 -4.76
N CYS A 28 -1.99 0.61 -5.13
CA CYS A 28 -2.84 0.54 -6.31
C CYS A 28 -2.35 1.40 -7.48
N PHE A 29 -1.58 2.46 -7.22
CA PHE A 29 -1.17 3.45 -8.22
C PHE A 29 0.36 3.51 -8.34
N LYS A 30 0.96 2.38 -8.71
CA LYS A 30 2.42 2.30 -8.86
C LYS A 30 2.94 3.25 -9.93
N PRO A 31 4.11 3.87 -9.69
CA PRO A 31 4.78 4.69 -10.69
C PRO A 31 5.25 3.85 -11.89
N ASP A 32 5.30 4.48 -13.07
CA ASP A 32 5.84 3.94 -14.33
C ASP A 32 7.38 3.83 -14.32
N SER A 33 7.99 3.77 -13.12
CA SER A 33 9.43 3.60 -12.95
C SER A 33 9.71 2.52 -11.90
N GLY A 34 10.68 1.65 -12.17
CA GLY A 34 11.02 0.53 -11.30
C GLY A 34 11.61 -0.65 -12.08
N PRO A 35 12.06 -1.71 -11.37
CA PRO A 35 12.50 -2.93 -12.03
C PRO A 35 11.34 -3.59 -12.79
N PRO A 36 11.62 -4.38 -13.84
CA PRO A 36 10.60 -5.18 -14.52
C PRO A 36 9.81 -6.06 -13.55
N CYS A 37 8.54 -6.29 -13.85
CA CYS A 37 7.67 -7.12 -13.01
C CYS A 37 8.21 -8.57 -13.01
N GLN A 38 8.20 -9.21 -11.84
CA GLN A 38 8.78 -10.56 -11.70
C GLN A 38 7.81 -11.70 -12.02
N LYS A 39 6.50 -11.42 -12.08
CA LYS A 39 5.45 -12.44 -12.24
C LYS A 39 4.41 -12.01 -13.26
N LEU A 40 4.02 -12.95 -14.13
CA LEU A 40 2.84 -12.85 -14.98
C LEU A 40 1.58 -13.26 -14.22
N LYS A 41 0.41 -12.88 -14.73
CA LYS A 41 -0.92 -13.26 -14.20
C LYS A 41 -1.26 -12.65 -12.84
N THR A 42 -0.78 -11.45 -12.56
CA THR A 42 -1.26 -10.63 -11.45
C THR A 42 -2.26 -9.59 -11.95
N TYR A 43 -3.00 -8.96 -11.05
CA TYR A 43 -3.98 -7.93 -11.35
C TYR A 43 -3.49 -6.58 -10.81
N TYR A 44 -3.71 -5.52 -11.59
CA TYR A 44 -3.41 -4.14 -11.22
C TYR A 44 -4.63 -3.26 -11.46
N TRP A 45 -4.72 -2.15 -10.75
CA TRP A 45 -5.81 -1.19 -10.92
C TRP A 45 -5.57 -0.29 -12.14
N ASP A 46 -6.49 -0.31 -13.10
CA ASP A 46 -6.50 0.58 -14.26
C ASP A 46 -7.37 1.80 -13.96
N LYS A 47 -6.74 2.95 -13.68
CA LYS A 47 -7.45 4.20 -13.37
C LYS A 47 -8.41 4.65 -14.48
N GLN A 48 -8.08 4.39 -15.75
CA GLN A 48 -8.91 4.83 -16.87
C GLN A 48 -10.18 3.99 -16.97
N LYS A 49 -10.09 2.71 -16.62
CA LYS A 49 -11.22 1.78 -16.63
C LYS A 49 -11.94 1.66 -15.29
N ASN A 50 -11.38 2.24 -14.23
CA ASN A 50 -11.90 2.18 -12.88
C ASN A 50 -12.18 0.74 -12.40
N GLN A 51 -11.26 -0.18 -12.75
CA GLN A 51 -11.35 -1.60 -12.41
C GLN A 51 -9.97 -2.25 -12.46
N CYS A 52 -9.82 -3.40 -11.81
CA CYS A 52 -8.63 -4.21 -11.91
C CYS A 52 -8.58 -5.00 -13.22
N VAL A 53 -7.38 -5.06 -13.81
CA VAL A 53 -7.14 -5.77 -15.06
C VAL A 53 -5.91 -6.66 -14.94
N LEU A 54 -5.87 -7.72 -15.75
CA LEU A 54 -4.77 -8.67 -15.79
C LEU A 54 -3.50 -8.03 -16.34
N SER A 55 -2.40 -8.14 -15.61
CA SER A 55 -1.05 -7.85 -16.09
C SER A 55 -0.62 -8.94 -17.08
N ARG A 56 -0.41 -8.53 -18.34
CA ARG A 56 -0.10 -9.43 -19.46
C ARG A 56 1.39 -9.56 -19.77
N TYR A 57 2.20 -8.64 -19.25
CA TYR A 57 3.62 -8.52 -19.57
C TYR A 57 4.43 -8.45 -18.29
N LEU A 58 5.71 -8.79 -18.38
CA LEU A 58 6.69 -8.52 -17.30
C LEU A 58 7.11 -7.03 -17.28
N MET A 59 6.37 -6.18 -17.99
CA MET A 59 6.55 -4.74 -18.06
C MET A 59 5.37 -4.07 -17.36
N GLN A 60 5.57 -2.82 -16.95
CA GLN A 60 4.57 -2.06 -16.20
C GLN A 60 3.24 -1.90 -16.96
N PRO A 61 2.15 -1.68 -16.22
CA PRO A 61 2.06 -1.65 -14.76
C PRO A 61 2.10 -3.05 -14.12
N CYS A 62 2.83 -3.18 -13.01
CA CYS A 62 2.95 -4.44 -12.29
C CYS A 62 1.72 -4.67 -11.41
N GLY A 63 1.07 -5.83 -11.58
CA GLY A 63 0.04 -6.28 -10.64
C GLY A 63 0.65 -6.91 -9.40
N PHE A 64 0.06 -6.61 -8.24
CA PHE A 64 0.41 -7.25 -6.96
C PHE A 64 -0.58 -8.36 -6.60
N PHE A 65 -1.84 -8.19 -6.97
CA PHE A 65 -2.91 -9.09 -6.55
C PHE A 65 -2.93 -10.35 -7.41
N HIS A 66 -3.14 -11.50 -6.78
CA HIS A 66 -3.33 -12.78 -7.47
C HIS A 66 -4.80 -13.10 -7.76
N VAL A 67 -5.72 -12.37 -7.14
CA VAL A 67 -7.17 -12.53 -7.28
C VAL A 67 -7.77 -11.19 -7.69
N MET A 68 -8.52 -11.16 -8.78
CA MET A 68 -9.12 -9.95 -9.35
C MET A 68 -10.08 -9.27 -8.38
N ASP A 69 -10.96 -10.06 -7.74
CA ASP A 69 -11.95 -9.55 -6.78
C ASP A 69 -11.29 -8.87 -5.57
N THR A 70 -10.18 -9.42 -5.07
CA THR A 70 -9.39 -8.79 -3.99
C THR A 70 -8.80 -7.46 -4.44
N CYS A 71 -8.30 -7.40 -5.67
CA CYS A 71 -7.78 -6.17 -6.27
C CYS A 71 -8.88 -5.10 -6.37
N ASP A 72 -10.05 -5.44 -6.90
CA ASP A 72 -11.17 -4.49 -7.05
C ASP A 72 -11.64 -3.98 -5.69
N LYS A 73 -11.85 -4.86 -4.71
CA LYS A 73 -12.33 -4.46 -3.38
C LYS A 73 -11.36 -3.57 -2.62
N ILE A 74 -10.05 -3.77 -2.80
CA ILE A 74 -9.03 -2.95 -2.16
C ILE A 74 -8.86 -1.64 -2.93
N CYS A 75 -8.68 -1.70 -4.25
CA CYS A 75 -8.31 -0.53 -5.05
C CYS A 75 -9.46 0.39 -5.44
N ALA A 76 -10.72 -0.05 -5.30
CA ALA A 76 -11.89 0.82 -5.48
C ALA A 76 -12.13 1.77 -4.29
N LYS A 77 -11.44 1.58 -3.16
CA LYS A 77 -11.57 2.49 -2.01
C LYS A 77 -10.72 3.75 -2.18
N GLU A 78 -11.18 4.85 -1.59
CA GLU A 78 -10.48 6.13 -1.61
C GLU A 78 -9.22 6.14 -0.73
N SER A 79 -9.20 5.36 0.35
CA SER A 79 -8.06 5.28 1.26
C SER A 79 -7.96 3.94 2.00
N TRP A 80 -6.73 3.59 2.36
CA TRP A 80 -6.43 2.52 3.32
C TRP A 80 -5.33 2.96 4.25
N THR A 81 -5.51 2.67 5.53
CA THR A 81 -4.38 2.61 6.47
C THR A 81 -3.86 1.17 6.54
N ILE A 82 -2.61 1.00 6.95
CA ILE A 82 -2.00 -0.33 7.09
C ILE A 82 -2.85 -1.20 8.03
N SER A 83 -3.22 -0.68 9.20
CA SER A 83 -4.01 -1.41 10.21
C SER A 83 -5.36 -1.89 9.66
N LEU A 84 -6.08 -1.03 8.93
CA LEU A 84 -7.35 -1.40 8.32
C LEU A 84 -7.20 -2.43 7.22
N LEU A 85 -6.14 -2.32 6.41
CA LEU A 85 -5.86 -3.28 5.35
C LEU A 85 -5.50 -4.66 5.94
N GLU A 86 -4.70 -4.70 7.01
CA GLU A 86 -4.35 -5.94 7.70
C GLU A 86 -5.58 -6.65 8.28
N LEU A 87 -6.46 -5.88 8.94
CA LEU A 87 -7.73 -6.41 9.45
C LEU A 87 -8.58 -6.99 8.31
N TYR A 88 -8.70 -6.27 7.20
CA TYR A 88 -9.47 -6.72 6.05
C TYR A 88 -8.90 -7.99 5.41
N VAL A 89 -7.57 -8.06 5.24
CA VAL A 89 -6.91 -9.22 4.62
C VAL A 89 -7.01 -10.47 5.50
N LYS A 90 -7.02 -10.33 6.84
CA LYS A 90 -7.22 -11.45 7.76
C LYS A 90 -8.59 -12.12 7.63
N GLU A 91 -9.59 -11.37 7.20
CA GLU A 91 -10.96 -11.86 7.01
C GLU A 91 -11.19 -12.42 5.59
N LEU A 92 -10.18 -12.41 4.72
CA LEU A 92 -10.29 -13.03 3.41
C LEU A 92 -10.29 -14.57 3.55
N PRO A 93 -11.18 -15.27 2.84
CA PRO A 93 -11.32 -16.72 2.91
C PRO A 93 -10.12 -17.49 2.32
#